data_AF-A0A2N2GS52-F1
#
_entry.id   AF-A0A2N2GS52-F1
#
_cell.length_a   1.000
_cell.length_b   1.000
_cell.length_c   1.000
_cell.angle_alpha   90.00
_cell.angle_beta   90.00
_cell.angle_gamma   90.00
#
_symmetry.space_group_name_H-M   'P 1'
#
loop_
_entity.id
_entity.type
_entity.pdbx_description
1 polymer ?
#
loop_
_entity_poly.entity_id
_entity_poly.type
_entity_poly.pdbx_seq_one_letter_code
_entity_poly.pdbx_strand_id
1 'polypeptide(L)'
;MSFCLCTKIRAILVPLCLLALAFPGCRESKPPEKPAAQKTAPQPVRQPGCLGCHPEVRLDSSHALACTECHHGNPEGATREQAHAGLISQPAHPERMQKSCGACHAKQVAETASSLHFTAHNEVNLVRSAFGARAPLASLTEIPIPETISSPLDLADDLLRRRCLRCHVYSSGDGYPETVRGTGCAACHLPYGNGTMSSHGFSKSPADSQCLHCHYGNFVGADYHGRFEHDFNQEYRTPYRTDGSENRPYGVEFHQLAPDIHQQKGMACIDCHSGGELMGGHGGAGKKEKAVTCLGCHGWRKGLPLPMNNLQIEADHLVLTTRLTNKKLVVPQLVHPAHKQYEKKAHCTVCHSQWSFNDQGTHLLRIDNPDHPAWSRLGVQGSREVEEQLDNPAPTGTSLRDKITGTSSPSLWLKGYELRRWESPLIGVGPDGKLHIFRPVLDLHLSMVDADNTVIFDNLGVEPRQHRYLPYTPHTAGKAGAFFTERLKPNLPTERQP
;
A
#
# COMPACT_ATOMS: atom_id res chain seq x y z
N MET A 1 7.72 11.09 -47.25
CA MET A 1 8.88 11.92 -47.65
C MET A 1 10.11 11.32 -46.99
N SER A 2 10.95 10.65 -47.79
CA SER A 2 12.21 10.04 -47.36
C SER A 2 13.26 11.11 -47.11
N PHE A 3 14.04 11.00 -46.05
CA PHE A 3 15.26 11.80 -45.88
C PHE A 3 16.50 10.91 -45.88
N CYS A 4 17.38 11.26 -46.79
CA CYS A 4 18.58 10.57 -47.24
C CYS A 4 19.79 11.04 -46.41
N LEU A 5 20.65 10.10 -46.00
CA LEU A 5 21.98 10.41 -45.45
C LEU A 5 22.90 10.97 -46.55
N CYS A 6 23.68 11.99 -46.20
CA CYS A 6 24.77 12.50 -47.04
C CYS A 6 26.12 12.06 -46.48
N THR A 7 26.91 11.42 -47.33
CA THR A 7 28.29 10.95 -47.13
C THR A 7 29.30 11.95 -47.67
N LYS A 8 30.46 12.07 -47.00
CA LYS A 8 31.85 12.28 -47.50
C LYS A 8 32.67 12.76 -46.29
N ILE A 9 33.77 12.10 -45.92
CA ILE A 9 35.11 12.24 -46.52
C ILE A 9 35.85 10.89 -46.47
N ARG A 10 36.61 10.60 -47.55
CA ARG A 10 37.40 9.39 -47.79
C ARG A 10 38.90 9.73 -47.85
N ALA A 11 39.71 8.79 -47.35
CA ALA A 11 41.00 8.30 -47.87
C ALA A 11 42.33 9.01 -47.54
N ILE A 12 43.30 8.21 -47.04
CA ILE A 12 44.71 7.97 -47.44
C ILE A 12 45.21 6.82 -46.52
N LEU A 13 45.27 5.55 -46.95
CA LEU A 13 46.29 4.80 -47.73
C LEU A 13 47.29 3.96 -46.86
N VAL A 14 47.21 2.65 -47.10
CA VAL A 14 47.91 1.41 -46.66
C VAL A 14 49.28 1.28 -47.41
N PRO A 15 50.18 0.27 -47.24
CA PRO A 15 50.76 -0.53 -46.12
C PRO A 15 52.33 -0.47 -46.08
N LEU A 16 52.98 -1.14 -45.10
CA LEU A 16 54.30 -1.76 -45.33
C LEU A 16 54.41 -3.10 -44.57
N CYS A 17 54.58 -4.18 -45.33
CA CYS A 17 54.91 -5.52 -44.85
C CYS A 17 56.38 -5.83 -45.18
N LEU A 18 56.97 -6.71 -44.36
CA LEU A 18 58.12 -7.62 -44.62
C LEU A 18 59.56 -7.11 -44.45
N LEU A 19 60.12 -7.41 -43.27
CA LEU A 19 61.50 -7.88 -42.99
C LEU A 19 61.49 -8.30 -41.50
N ALA A 20 61.84 -9.49 -41.02
CA ALA A 20 62.53 -10.63 -41.56
C ALA A 20 62.19 -11.89 -40.72
N LEU A 21 62.21 -13.06 -41.36
CA LEU A 21 62.20 -14.38 -40.73
C LEU A 21 63.63 -14.80 -40.35
N ALA A 22 63.86 -15.25 -39.11
CA ALA A 22 64.90 -16.24 -38.76
C ALA A 22 64.75 -16.77 -37.30
N PHE A 23 64.16 -17.98 -37.17
CA PHE A 23 64.58 -19.14 -36.33
C PHE A 23 64.70 -19.06 -34.78
N PRO A 24 64.66 -20.20 -34.05
CA PRO A 24 63.58 -20.53 -33.12
C PRO A 24 64.02 -20.62 -31.65
N GLY A 25 63.07 -20.60 -30.72
CA GLY A 25 63.36 -20.89 -29.31
C GLY A 25 62.10 -21.18 -28.52
N CYS A 26 61.81 -22.47 -28.31
CA CYS A 26 60.90 -22.92 -27.27
C CYS A 26 61.36 -22.34 -25.93
N ARG A 27 60.49 -21.62 -25.22
CA ARG A 27 60.68 -21.31 -23.81
C ARG A 27 59.37 -21.51 -23.08
N GLU A 28 59.36 -22.53 -22.24
CA GLU A 28 58.30 -22.86 -21.29
C GLU A 28 57.90 -21.61 -20.49
N SER A 29 56.63 -21.25 -20.54
CA SER A 29 56.04 -20.26 -19.64
C SER A 29 55.81 -20.91 -18.27
N LYS A 30 56.55 -20.43 -17.26
CA LYS A 30 56.32 -20.74 -15.83
C LYS A 30 54.86 -20.51 -15.44
N PRO A 31 54.25 -21.37 -14.60
CA PRO A 31 52.93 -21.12 -14.06
C PRO A 31 52.93 -19.88 -13.14
N PRO A 32 51.81 -19.14 -13.08
CA PRO A 32 51.70 -17.92 -12.27
C PRO A 32 51.86 -18.22 -10.78
N GLU A 33 52.69 -17.41 -10.14
CA GLU A 33 52.96 -17.43 -8.70
C GLU A 33 51.69 -17.07 -7.91
N LYS A 34 51.35 -17.87 -6.89
CA LYS A 34 50.22 -17.59 -5.99
C LYS A 34 50.41 -16.23 -5.32
N PRO A 35 49.38 -15.37 -5.22
CA PRO A 35 49.49 -14.12 -4.47
C PRO A 35 49.80 -14.43 -3.00
N ALA A 36 50.87 -13.83 -2.50
CA ALA A 36 51.19 -13.85 -1.08
C ALA A 36 50.02 -13.26 -0.28
N ALA A 37 49.59 -13.98 0.75
CA ALA A 37 48.54 -13.55 1.66
C ALA A 37 48.85 -12.16 2.22
N GLN A 38 48.04 -11.16 1.84
CA GLN A 38 48.02 -9.88 2.51
C GLN A 38 47.61 -10.14 3.96
N LYS A 39 48.55 -9.88 4.89
CA LYS A 39 48.24 -9.79 6.32
C LYS A 39 47.20 -8.69 6.48
N THR A 40 45.98 -9.09 6.81
CA THR A 40 44.88 -8.21 7.18
C THR A 40 45.35 -7.26 8.27
N ALA A 41 45.17 -5.96 8.06
CA ALA A 41 45.34 -4.97 9.12
C ALA A 41 44.51 -5.40 10.34
N PRO A 42 44.95 -5.12 11.59
CA PRO A 42 44.17 -5.45 12.78
C PRO A 42 42.78 -4.85 12.61
N GLN A 43 41.75 -5.71 12.58
CA GLN A 43 40.38 -5.23 12.57
C GLN A 43 40.18 -4.37 13.83
N PRO A 44 39.55 -3.19 13.73
CA PRO A 44 39.25 -2.38 14.89
C PRO A 44 38.55 -3.26 15.92
N VAL A 45 38.99 -3.21 17.18
CA VAL A 45 38.42 -3.98 18.28
C VAL A 45 36.92 -3.69 18.31
N ARG A 46 36.13 -4.64 17.80
CA ARG A 46 34.68 -4.52 17.71
C ARG A 46 34.14 -4.57 19.13
N GLN A 47 33.34 -3.57 19.50
CA GLN A 47 32.63 -3.62 20.79
C GLN A 47 31.85 -4.94 20.87
N PRO A 48 31.90 -5.68 21.99
CA PRO A 48 31.11 -6.90 22.14
C PRO A 48 29.61 -6.59 22.04
N GLY A 49 28.82 -7.56 21.60
CA GLY A 49 27.37 -7.40 21.45
C GLY A 49 26.92 -6.81 20.11
N CYS A 50 25.60 -6.76 19.93
CA CYS A 50 24.95 -6.38 18.67
C CYS A 50 25.37 -5.00 18.15
N LEU A 51 25.59 -4.03 19.05
CA LEU A 51 25.96 -2.66 18.70
C LEU A 51 27.38 -2.53 18.13
N GLY A 52 28.26 -3.51 18.37
CA GLY A 52 29.55 -3.56 17.68
C GLY A 52 29.42 -3.79 16.17
N CYS A 53 28.33 -4.44 15.75
CA CYS A 53 27.99 -4.66 14.35
C CYS A 53 27.01 -3.62 13.80
N HIS A 54 26.15 -3.10 14.67
CA HIS A 54 25.05 -2.20 14.34
C HIS A 54 25.17 -0.86 15.10
N PRO A 55 26.28 -0.12 14.92
CA PRO A 55 26.60 1.05 15.74
C PRO A 55 25.67 2.25 15.49
N GLU A 56 24.83 2.20 14.47
CA GLU A 56 23.89 3.26 14.10
C GLU A 56 22.48 3.06 14.70
N VAL A 57 22.19 1.87 15.26
CA VAL A 57 20.89 1.59 15.86
C VAL A 57 20.70 2.40 17.14
N ARG A 58 19.60 3.13 17.22
CA ARG A 58 19.18 3.91 18.39
C ARG A 58 17.75 3.52 18.75
N LEU A 59 17.56 3.09 19.98
CA LEU A 59 16.25 2.75 20.55
C LEU A 59 15.62 3.99 21.18
N ASP A 60 14.29 4.02 21.27
CA ASP A 60 13.61 5.03 22.08
C ASP A 60 13.73 4.70 23.58
N SER A 61 13.44 5.68 24.43
CA SER A 61 13.57 5.54 25.88
C SER A 61 12.67 4.47 26.50
N SER A 62 11.51 4.19 25.89
CA SER A 62 10.57 3.19 26.41
C SER A 62 10.97 1.76 26.03
N HIS A 63 11.76 1.61 24.97
CA HIS A 63 12.30 0.32 24.50
C HIS A 63 13.83 0.25 24.62
N ALA A 64 14.43 0.99 25.56
CA ALA A 64 15.87 0.93 25.84
C ALA A 64 16.26 -0.39 26.56
N LEU A 65 16.03 -1.51 25.87
CA LEU A 65 16.24 -2.89 26.32
C LEU A 65 17.41 -3.52 25.54
N ALA A 66 17.90 -4.68 25.99
CA ALA A 66 18.86 -5.44 25.20
C ALA A 66 18.23 -5.89 23.86
N CYS A 67 19.02 -5.89 22.78
CA CYS A 67 18.53 -6.26 21.44
C CYS A 67 17.90 -7.67 21.44
N THR A 68 18.44 -8.55 22.28
CA THR A 68 18.01 -9.94 22.48
C THR A 68 16.62 -10.07 23.09
N GLU A 69 16.10 -9.05 23.78
CA GLU A 69 14.74 -9.08 24.35
C GLU A 69 13.67 -9.15 23.26
N CYS A 70 13.90 -8.48 22.13
CA CYS A 70 12.99 -8.50 20.99
C CYS A 70 13.46 -9.49 19.92
N HIS A 71 14.73 -9.40 19.54
CA HIS A 71 15.29 -10.11 18.39
C HIS A 71 15.91 -11.45 18.74
N HIS A 72 16.08 -11.82 20.01
CA HIS A 72 16.86 -12.99 20.41
C HIS A 72 18.28 -12.96 19.81
N GLY A 73 18.84 -14.12 19.44
CA GLY A 73 20.23 -14.24 19.02
C GLY A 73 21.20 -14.46 20.19
N ASN A 74 22.48 -14.51 19.87
CA ASN A 74 23.57 -14.68 20.83
C ASN A 74 24.42 -13.40 20.90
N PRO A 75 24.33 -12.61 21.99
CA PRO A 75 25.09 -11.37 22.10
C PRO A 75 26.61 -11.58 22.19
N GLU A 76 27.06 -12.78 22.56
CA GLU A 76 28.47 -13.14 22.69
C GLU A 76 29.07 -13.71 21.39
N GLY A 77 28.25 -13.84 20.33
CA GLY A 77 28.71 -14.37 19.04
C GLY A 77 29.71 -13.43 18.36
N ALA A 78 30.90 -13.93 18.05
CA ALA A 78 31.95 -13.13 17.40
C ALA A 78 31.75 -13.00 15.88
N THR A 79 31.04 -13.95 15.25
CA THR A 79 30.68 -13.91 13.82
C THR A 79 29.20 -13.63 13.63
N ARG A 80 28.82 -13.22 12.42
CA ARG A 80 27.42 -13.00 12.04
C ARG A 80 26.58 -14.25 12.29
N GLU A 81 27.08 -15.41 11.93
CA GLU A 81 26.39 -16.69 12.03
C GLU A 81 26.17 -17.07 13.50
N GLN A 82 27.21 -16.90 14.34
CA GLN A 82 27.11 -17.16 15.77
C GLN A 82 26.16 -16.19 16.46
N ALA A 83 26.28 -14.88 16.17
CA ALA A 83 25.47 -13.85 16.80
C ALA A 83 24.01 -13.92 16.38
N HIS A 84 23.73 -14.29 15.13
CA HIS A 84 22.37 -14.41 14.61
C HIS A 84 21.76 -15.81 14.79
N ALA A 85 22.46 -16.74 15.45
CA ALA A 85 21.90 -18.05 15.76
C ALA A 85 20.66 -17.90 16.64
N GLY A 86 19.49 -18.33 16.14
CA GLY A 86 18.20 -18.18 16.83
C GLY A 86 17.63 -16.76 16.81
N LEU A 87 18.15 -15.87 15.97
CA LEU A 87 17.61 -14.52 15.79
C LEU A 87 16.19 -14.56 15.20
N ILE A 88 15.30 -13.78 15.80
CA ILE A 88 13.99 -13.44 15.26
C ILE A 88 14.14 -12.18 14.40
N SER A 89 14.03 -12.37 13.08
CA SER A 89 13.76 -11.26 12.16
C SER A 89 12.35 -10.71 12.42
N GLN A 90 12.14 -9.40 12.29
CA GLN A 90 10.80 -8.79 12.40
C GLN A 90 10.00 -9.22 13.66
N PRO A 91 10.50 -8.91 14.87
CA PRO A 91 9.86 -9.34 16.13
C PRO A 91 8.44 -8.79 16.33
N ALA A 92 8.10 -7.69 15.64
CA ALA A 92 6.76 -7.11 15.64
C ALA A 92 5.78 -7.82 14.69
N HIS A 93 6.22 -8.81 13.90
CA HIS A 93 5.33 -9.57 13.02
C HIS A 93 4.18 -10.20 13.81
N PRO A 94 2.94 -10.26 13.28
CA PRO A 94 1.78 -10.76 14.03
C PRO A 94 1.95 -12.16 14.65
N GLU A 95 2.69 -13.06 14.01
CA GLU A 95 3.01 -14.40 14.56
C GLU A 95 4.00 -14.39 15.73
N ARG A 96 4.72 -13.28 15.94
CA ARG A 96 5.87 -13.18 16.86
C ARG A 96 5.66 -12.11 17.94
N MET A 97 4.79 -11.13 17.68
CA MET A 97 4.55 -9.99 18.58
C MET A 97 4.07 -10.39 19.98
N GLN A 98 3.37 -11.52 20.14
CA GLN A 98 3.02 -12.01 21.47
C GLN A 98 4.25 -12.37 22.31
N LYS A 99 5.27 -12.96 21.67
CA LYS A 99 6.52 -13.32 22.32
C LYS A 99 7.39 -12.09 22.59
N SER A 100 7.50 -11.18 21.62
CA SER A 100 8.40 -10.02 21.69
C SER A 100 7.81 -8.82 22.44
N CYS A 101 6.50 -8.57 22.33
CA CYS A 101 5.84 -7.39 22.89
C CYS A 101 4.88 -7.74 24.05
N GLY A 102 4.37 -8.97 24.10
CA GLY A 102 3.28 -9.37 24.98
C GLY A 102 3.59 -9.28 26.48
N ALA A 103 4.86 -9.37 26.90
CA ALA A 103 5.23 -9.24 28.31
C ALA A 103 4.91 -7.85 28.88
N CYS A 104 5.04 -6.79 28.06
CA CYS A 104 4.77 -5.40 28.47
C CYS A 104 3.44 -4.87 27.91
N HIS A 105 3.01 -5.38 26.75
CA HIS A 105 1.86 -4.89 25.98
C HIS A 105 0.80 -5.98 25.75
N ALA A 106 0.62 -6.90 26.70
CA ALA A 106 -0.31 -8.04 26.59
C ALA A 106 -1.70 -7.64 26.09
N LYS A 107 -2.25 -6.55 26.64
CA LYS A 107 -3.57 -6.03 26.28
C LYS A 107 -3.60 -5.53 24.84
N GLN A 108 -2.63 -4.70 24.44
CA GLN A 108 -2.57 -4.17 23.08
C GLN A 108 -2.42 -5.30 22.07
N VAL A 109 -1.55 -6.29 22.33
CA VAL A 109 -1.35 -7.44 21.44
C VAL A 109 -2.62 -8.28 21.28
N ALA A 110 -3.36 -8.52 22.37
CA ALA A 110 -4.62 -9.26 22.31
C ALA A 110 -5.71 -8.48 21.55
N GLU A 111 -5.82 -7.17 21.76
CA GLU A 111 -6.83 -6.32 21.11
C GLU A 111 -6.52 -6.13 19.62
N THR A 112 -5.26 -5.88 19.24
CA THR A 112 -4.85 -5.70 17.83
C THR A 112 -5.09 -6.94 17.01
N ALA A 113 -4.86 -8.13 17.56
CA ALA A 113 -5.11 -9.40 16.87
C ALA A 113 -6.56 -9.55 16.40
N SER A 114 -7.52 -8.86 17.05
CA SER A 114 -8.94 -8.84 16.66
C SER A 114 -9.35 -7.65 15.80
N SER A 115 -8.43 -6.71 15.54
CA SER A 115 -8.70 -5.49 14.79
C SER A 115 -8.83 -5.75 13.28
N LEU A 116 -9.45 -4.81 12.56
CA LEU A 116 -9.60 -4.91 11.11
C LEU A 116 -8.26 -4.80 10.36
N HIS A 117 -7.28 -4.08 10.89
CA HIS A 117 -5.95 -4.00 10.27
C HIS A 117 -5.14 -5.29 10.36
N PHE A 118 -5.51 -6.23 11.24
CA PHE A 118 -4.86 -7.53 11.40
C PHE A 118 -5.66 -8.68 10.80
N THR A 119 -6.99 -8.56 10.80
CA THR A 119 -7.88 -9.62 10.29
C THR A 119 -8.27 -9.40 8.83
N ALA A 120 -8.31 -8.14 8.36
CA ALA A 120 -8.94 -7.72 7.10
C ALA A 120 -10.34 -8.33 6.89
N HIS A 121 -11.06 -8.60 7.99
CA HIS A 121 -12.29 -9.38 8.00
C HIS A 121 -13.33 -8.84 7.01
N ASN A 122 -13.50 -7.52 6.96
CA ASN A 122 -14.54 -6.90 6.14
C ASN A 122 -14.20 -6.98 4.65
N GLU A 123 -13.00 -6.55 4.26
CA GLU A 123 -12.54 -6.49 2.87
C GLU A 123 -12.45 -7.89 2.26
N VAL A 124 -11.90 -8.86 2.99
CA VAL A 124 -11.79 -10.25 2.55
C VAL A 124 -13.17 -10.85 2.34
N ASN A 125 -14.05 -10.78 3.34
CA ASN A 125 -15.36 -11.41 3.22
C ASN A 125 -16.28 -10.70 2.22
N LEU A 126 -16.10 -9.39 2.01
CA LEU A 126 -16.81 -8.65 0.98
C LEU A 126 -16.51 -9.21 -0.42
N VAL A 127 -15.22 -9.37 -0.76
CA VAL A 127 -14.82 -9.94 -2.05
C VAL A 127 -15.25 -11.40 -2.15
N ARG A 128 -14.97 -12.22 -1.12
CA ARG A 128 -15.32 -13.66 -1.14
C ARG A 128 -16.81 -13.90 -1.30
N SER A 129 -17.66 -13.13 -0.61
CA SER A 129 -19.12 -13.25 -0.72
C SER A 129 -19.60 -12.89 -2.13
N ALA A 130 -18.96 -11.90 -2.77
CA ALA A 130 -19.27 -11.50 -4.14
C ALA A 130 -18.94 -12.61 -5.17
N PHE A 131 -18.04 -13.54 -4.83
CA PHE A 131 -17.65 -14.69 -5.66
C PHE A 131 -18.14 -16.04 -5.11
N GLY A 132 -19.16 -16.03 -4.24
CA GLY A 132 -19.91 -17.25 -3.87
C GLY A 132 -19.63 -17.85 -2.50
N ALA A 133 -18.83 -17.20 -1.64
CA ALA A 133 -18.67 -17.65 -0.26
C ALA A 133 -19.99 -17.55 0.52
N ARG A 134 -20.35 -18.64 1.22
CA ARG A 134 -21.56 -18.72 2.06
C ARG A 134 -21.31 -18.41 3.54
N ALA A 135 -20.06 -18.52 3.97
CA ALA A 135 -19.65 -18.29 5.35
C ALA A 135 -18.47 -17.32 5.39
N PRO A 136 -18.50 -16.34 6.31
CA PRO A 136 -17.38 -15.44 6.51
C PRO A 136 -16.22 -16.17 7.22
N LEU A 137 -15.00 -15.73 6.93
CA LEU A 137 -13.79 -16.09 7.67
C LEU A 137 -13.59 -15.10 8.81
N ALA A 138 -13.00 -15.56 9.92
CA ALA A 138 -12.67 -14.67 11.04
C ALA A 138 -11.48 -13.76 10.70
N SER A 139 -10.54 -14.25 9.89
CA SER A 139 -9.30 -13.57 9.54
C SER A 139 -8.82 -13.98 8.15
N LEU A 140 -8.06 -13.10 7.49
CA LEU A 140 -7.42 -13.38 6.21
C LEU A 140 -6.46 -14.56 6.23
N THR A 141 -5.93 -14.93 7.39
CA THR A 141 -5.05 -16.10 7.53
C THR A 141 -5.78 -17.41 7.29
N GLU A 142 -7.12 -17.39 7.31
CA GLU A 142 -7.98 -18.55 7.04
C GLU A 142 -8.38 -18.66 5.56
N ILE A 143 -7.92 -17.74 4.68
CA ILE A 143 -8.24 -17.82 3.25
C ILE A 143 -7.64 -19.14 2.71
N PRO A 144 -8.47 -20.02 2.13
CA PRO A 144 -8.02 -21.29 1.59
C PRO A 144 -6.91 -21.13 0.55
N ILE A 145 -5.99 -22.09 0.51
CA ILE A 145 -5.03 -22.25 -0.58
C ILE A 145 -5.57 -23.38 -1.46
N PRO A 146 -6.20 -23.10 -2.60
CA PRO A 146 -6.73 -24.15 -3.45
C PRO A 146 -5.59 -24.95 -4.10
N GLU A 147 -5.67 -26.28 -4.08
CA GLU A 147 -4.74 -27.14 -4.84
C GLU A 147 -4.97 -26.98 -6.36
N THR A 148 -6.22 -26.75 -6.76
CA THR A 148 -6.63 -26.45 -8.13
C THR A 148 -7.73 -25.41 -8.09
N ILE A 149 -7.67 -24.42 -8.98
CA ILE A 149 -8.68 -23.36 -9.08
C ILE A 149 -9.82 -23.89 -9.96
N SER A 150 -10.96 -24.22 -9.34
CA SER A 150 -12.09 -24.88 -10.01
C SER A 150 -13.39 -24.09 -9.94
N SER A 151 -13.43 -23.03 -9.14
CA SER A 151 -14.60 -22.19 -8.92
C SER A 151 -14.25 -20.70 -8.89
N PRO A 152 -15.24 -19.80 -9.08
CA PRO A 152 -15.04 -18.36 -8.90
C PRO A 152 -14.48 -17.98 -7.52
N LEU A 153 -14.89 -18.70 -6.47
CA LEU A 153 -14.40 -18.47 -5.12
C LEU A 153 -12.92 -18.86 -4.98
N ASP A 154 -12.49 -20.00 -5.55
CA ASP A 154 -11.08 -20.40 -5.54
C ASP A 154 -10.20 -19.34 -6.23
N LEU A 155 -10.69 -18.78 -7.34
CA LEU A 155 -9.99 -17.75 -8.10
C LEU A 155 -9.89 -16.44 -7.31
N ALA A 156 -10.98 -16.06 -6.62
CA ALA A 156 -10.99 -14.89 -5.74
C ALA A 156 -10.09 -15.07 -4.51
N ASP A 157 -10.05 -16.27 -3.93
CA ASP A 157 -9.17 -16.61 -2.82
C ASP A 157 -7.70 -16.49 -3.26
N ASP A 158 -7.30 -17.07 -4.42
CA ASP A 158 -5.94 -16.91 -4.95
C ASP A 158 -5.56 -15.43 -5.24
N LEU A 159 -6.49 -14.66 -5.83
CA LEU A 159 -6.34 -13.22 -6.05
C LEU A 159 -6.04 -12.47 -4.75
N LEU A 160 -6.87 -12.68 -3.72
CA LEU A 160 -6.73 -11.99 -2.43
C LEU A 160 -5.33 -12.24 -1.87
N ARG A 161 -4.93 -13.52 -1.87
CA ARG A 161 -3.68 -14.02 -1.33
C ARG A 161 -2.43 -13.51 -2.03
N ARG A 162 -2.46 -13.36 -3.36
CA ARG A 162 -1.26 -13.02 -4.15
C ARG A 162 -1.18 -11.56 -4.57
N ARG A 163 -2.32 -10.94 -4.88
CA ARG A 163 -2.38 -9.60 -5.48
C ARG A 163 -2.85 -8.52 -4.52
N CYS A 164 -3.86 -8.80 -3.70
CA CYS A 164 -4.53 -7.77 -2.90
C CYS A 164 -3.88 -7.53 -1.53
N LEU A 165 -3.50 -8.60 -0.80
CA LEU A 165 -3.06 -8.51 0.59
C LEU A 165 -1.62 -7.99 0.78
N ARG A 166 -1.04 -7.31 -0.22
CA ARG A 166 0.32 -6.72 -0.18
C ARG A 166 0.42 -5.54 0.79
N CYS A 167 -0.70 -4.86 1.03
CA CYS A 167 -0.80 -3.75 1.99
C CYS A 167 -1.02 -4.24 3.44
N HIS A 168 -1.18 -5.54 3.67
CA HIS A 168 -1.47 -6.05 5.01
C HIS A 168 -0.24 -6.04 5.93
N VAL A 169 -0.46 -5.99 7.25
CA VAL A 169 0.61 -5.88 8.27
C VAL A 169 1.46 -7.14 8.45
N TYR A 170 1.10 -8.24 7.79
CA TYR A 170 1.94 -9.45 7.70
C TYR A 170 3.05 -9.30 6.66
N SER A 171 2.88 -8.38 5.71
CA SER A 171 3.85 -8.12 4.64
C SER A 171 4.61 -6.82 4.91
N SER A 172 5.90 -6.81 4.56
CA SER A 172 6.73 -5.61 4.54
C SER A 172 6.43 -4.65 3.38
N GLY A 173 5.39 -4.92 2.59
CA GLY A 173 5.01 -4.13 1.43
C GLY A 173 5.78 -4.48 0.16
N ASP A 174 5.44 -3.80 -0.94
CA ASP A 174 6.16 -3.92 -2.21
C ASP A 174 7.49 -3.15 -2.17
N GLY A 175 8.38 -3.46 -3.11
CA GLY A 175 9.69 -2.81 -3.27
C GLY A 175 9.65 -1.40 -3.88
N TYR A 176 8.66 -0.58 -3.53
CA TYR A 176 8.64 0.85 -3.88
C TYR A 176 9.07 1.71 -2.67
N PRO A 177 9.69 2.88 -2.90
CA PRO A 177 10.30 3.68 -1.83
C PRO A 177 9.35 3.99 -0.66
N GLU A 178 8.08 4.26 -0.94
CA GLU A 178 7.09 4.63 0.07
C GLU A 178 6.04 3.54 0.29
N THR A 179 6.35 2.27 -0.03
CA THR A 179 5.50 1.12 0.34
C THR A 179 6.18 0.13 1.28
N VAL A 180 7.51 0.13 1.32
CA VAL A 180 8.30 -0.69 2.26
C VAL A 180 8.08 -0.21 3.69
N ARG A 181 7.82 -1.15 4.59
CA ARG A 181 7.51 -0.89 6.01
C ARG A 181 7.84 -2.10 6.89
N GLY A 182 7.78 -1.89 8.20
CA GLY A 182 7.80 -2.99 9.17
C GLY A 182 6.53 -3.87 9.11
N THR A 183 6.45 -4.89 9.97
CA THR A 183 5.28 -5.77 10.10
C THR A 183 4.65 -5.64 11.49
N GLY A 184 3.37 -5.97 11.59
CA GLY A 184 2.54 -5.80 12.79
C GLY A 184 2.70 -4.40 13.41
N CYS A 185 3.09 -4.32 14.68
CA CYS A 185 3.26 -3.04 15.38
C CYS A 185 4.27 -2.11 14.67
N ALA A 186 5.34 -2.68 14.12
CA ALA A 186 6.39 -1.92 13.44
C ALA A 186 5.92 -1.33 12.09
N ALA A 187 4.82 -1.82 11.51
CA ALA A 187 4.27 -1.27 10.27
C ALA A 187 3.81 0.19 10.43
N CYS A 188 3.40 0.57 11.65
CA CYS A 188 2.95 1.92 11.97
C CYS A 188 3.92 2.68 12.88
N HIS A 189 4.53 1.98 13.85
CA HIS A 189 5.27 2.62 14.92
C HIS A 189 6.77 2.77 14.65
N LEU A 190 7.37 2.01 13.72
CA LEU A 190 8.75 2.28 13.30
C LEU A 190 8.73 3.16 12.06
N PRO A 191 9.51 4.25 12.02
CA PRO A 191 9.48 5.18 10.91
C PRO A 191 10.24 4.64 9.69
N TYR A 192 9.51 4.33 8.62
CA TYR A 192 10.06 3.99 7.32
C TYR A 192 9.94 5.16 6.33
N GLY A 193 10.84 5.17 5.34
CA GLY A 193 10.84 6.10 4.22
C GLY A 193 11.94 5.73 3.21
N ASN A 194 11.71 6.03 1.93
CA ASN A 194 12.65 5.72 0.85
C ASN A 194 13.18 4.27 0.86
N GLY A 195 12.31 3.30 1.12
CA GLY A 195 12.62 1.87 1.10
C GLY A 195 13.32 1.35 2.36
N THR A 196 13.58 2.20 3.36
CA THR A 196 14.41 1.86 4.52
C THR A 196 13.83 2.35 5.83
N MET A 197 14.21 1.70 6.93
CA MET A 197 13.89 2.16 8.28
C MET A 197 14.81 3.31 8.66
N SER A 198 14.24 4.46 9.00
CA SER A 198 15.00 5.66 9.35
C SER A 198 15.43 5.72 10.82
N SER A 199 14.70 5.01 11.70
CA SER A 199 15.01 4.91 13.13
C SER A 199 14.46 3.62 13.71
N HIS A 200 15.11 3.11 14.76
CA HIS A 200 14.66 1.96 15.53
C HIS A 200 13.86 2.34 16.78
N GLY A 201 13.55 3.63 16.95
CA GLY A 201 12.67 4.12 18.01
C GLY A 201 11.20 4.03 17.61
N PHE A 202 10.38 3.43 18.48
CA PHE A 202 8.94 3.33 18.27
C PHE A 202 8.25 4.67 18.54
N SER A 203 7.57 5.21 17.54
CA SER A 203 6.77 6.43 17.66
C SER A 203 5.41 6.13 18.27
N LYS A 204 5.07 6.81 19.37
CA LYS A 204 3.71 6.80 19.93
C LYS A 204 2.67 7.38 18.98
N SER A 205 3.05 8.34 18.14
CA SER A 205 2.16 9.06 17.24
C SER A 205 2.73 9.00 15.82
N PRO A 206 2.31 7.99 15.02
CA PRO A 206 2.75 7.84 13.65
C PRO A 206 2.41 9.09 12.81
N ALA A 207 3.33 9.46 11.91
CA ALA A 207 3.04 10.44 10.89
C ALA A 207 2.20 9.82 9.76
N ASP A 208 1.51 10.65 8.98
CA ASP A 208 0.69 10.20 7.83
C ASP A 208 1.49 9.33 6.84
N SER A 209 2.79 9.56 6.68
CA SER A 209 3.65 8.74 5.82
C SER A 209 3.58 7.26 6.16
N GLN A 210 3.45 6.91 7.44
CA GLN A 210 3.37 5.51 7.88
C GLN A 210 2.04 4.87 7.46
N CYS A 211 0.94 5.63 7.53
CA CYS A 211 -0.36 5.19 7.02
C CYS A 211 -0.30 4.99 5.49
N LEU A 212 0.32 5.94 4.79
CA LEU A 212 0.42 5.98 3.33
C LEU A 212 1.27 4.84 2.74
N HIS A 213 2.05 4.10 3.54
CA HIS A 213 2.70 2.87 3.08
C HIS A 213 1.72 1.75 2.70
N CYS A 214 0.46 1.84 3.16
CA CYS A 214 -0.65 0.95 2.78
C CYS A 214 -1.78 1.71 2.09
N HIS A 215 -2.02 2.94 2.53
CA HIS A 215 -3.11 3.81 2.11
C HIS A 215 -2.76 4.66 0.87
N TYR A 216 -2.23 4.00 -0.16
CA TYR A 216 -1.80 4.61 -1.43
C TYR A 216 -2.61 4.10 -2.64
N GLY A 217 -2.30 4.61 -3.84
CA GLY A 217 -3.08 4.35 -5.04
C GLY A 217 -4.46 5.01 -4.94
N ASN A 218 -5.47 4.44 -5.58
CA ASN A 218 -6.85 4.90 -5.41
C ASN A 218 -7.51 4.30 -4.16
N PHE A 219 -6.96 4.61 -2.98
CA PHE A 219 -7.47 4.17 -1.68
C PHE A 219 -7.57 5.33 -0.69
N VAL A 220 -8.34 5.15 0.38
CA VAL A 220 -8.49 6.17 1.43
C VAL A 220 -7.13 6.53 2.01
N GLY A 221 -6.85 7.83 2.15
CA GLY A 221 -5.58 8.38 2.61
C GLY A 221 -4.80 9.04 1.46
N ALA A 222 -4.74 8.41 0.29
CA ALA A 222 -4.21 9.04 -0.91
C ALA A 222 -5.07 10.24 -1.31
N ASP A 223 -6.39 10.09 -1.23
CA ASP A 223 -7.36 11.16 -1.47
C ASP A 223 -7.29 12.30 -0.45
N TYR A 224 -7.04 11.98 0.82
CA TYR A 224 -6.76 12.97 1.87
C TYR A 224 -5.61 13.91 1.51
N HIS A 225 -4.56 13.34 0.88
CA HIS A 225 -3.41 14.07 0.37
C HIS A 225 -3.58 14.57 -1.08
N GLY A 226 -4.78 14.46 -1.65
CA GLY A 226 -5.08 14.99 -2.99
C GLY A 226 -4.54 14.15 -4.13
N ARG A 227 -4.32 12.84 -3.96
CA ARG A 227 -3.64 11.99 -4.95
C ARG A 227 -4.63 11.06 -5.64
N PHE A 228 -4.61 11.08 -6.96
CA PHE A 228 -5.32 10.12 -7.81
C PHE A 228 -4.33 9.40 -8.71
N GLU A 229 -4.22 8.09 -8.58
CA GLU A 229 -3.28 7.27 -9.35
C GLU A 229 -3.55 7.36 -10.86
N HIS A 230 -2.48 7.53 -11.65
CA HIS A 230 -2.58 7.54 -13.11
C HIS A 230 -3.06 6.20 -13.67
N ASP A 231 -3.60 6.24 -14.89
CA ASP A 231 -3.84 5.02 -15.67
C ASP A 231 -2.54 4.23 -15.88
N PHE A 232 -2.65 2.90 -16.02
CA PHE A 232 -1.47 2.03 -16.03
C PHE A 232 -0.68 2.08 -17.33
N ASN A 233 -1.37 2.28 -18.46
CA ASN A 233 -0.70 2.35 -19.75
C ASN A 233 0.23 3.57 -19.77
N GLN A 234 1.48 3.32 -20.16
CA GLN A 234 2.55 4.31 -20.21
C GLN A 234 2.13 5.62 -20.91
N GLU A 235 1.27 5.57 -21.94
CA GLU A 235 0.82 6.75 -22.68
C GLU A 235 0.01 7.77 -21.85
N TYR A 236 -0.56 7.32 -20.72
CA TYR A 236 -1.34 8.17 -19.80
C TYR A 236 -0.59 8.52 -18.51
N ARG A 237 0.71 8.26 -18.45
CA ARG A 237 1.57 8.46 -17.26
C ARG A 237 2.54 9.63 -17.40
N THR A 238 2.08 10.73 -18.01
CA THR A 238 2.87 11.96 -18.18
C THR A 238 3.01 12.77 -16.87
N PRO A 239 4.07 13.58 -16.68
CA PRO A 239 5.16 13.85 -17.62
C PRO A 239 6.21 12.73 -17.67
N TYR A 240 6.70 12.43 -18.86
CA TYR A 240 7.87 11.56 -19.03
C TYR A 240 9.14 12.30 -18.63
N ARG A 241 9.96 11.66 -17.80
CA ARG A 241 11.22 12.25 -17.35
C ARG A 241 12.34 11.81 -18.28
N THR A 242 13.06 12.77 -18.85
CA THR A 242 14.15 12.53 -19.82
C THR A 242 15.43 12.01 -19.17
N ASP A 243 15.55 12.14 -17.85
CA ASP A 243 16.68 11.67 -17.06
C ASP A 243 16.56 10.18 -16.67
N GLY A 244 15.48 9.50 -17.07
CA GLY A 244 15.19 8.12 -16.71
C GLY A 244 14.85 7.90 -15.23
N SER A 245 14.73 8.97 -14.43
CA SER A 245 14.33 8.85 -13.03
C SER A 245 12.82 8.57 -12.95
N GLU A 246 12.47 7.54 -12.21
CA GLU A 246 11.08 7.20 -11.92
C GLU A 246 10.67 7.86 -10.61
N ASN A 247 9.73 8.81 -10.66
CA ASN A 247 9.14 9.35 -9.44
C ASN A 247 7.84 8.60 -9.12
N ARG A 248 7.98 7.31 -8.76
CA ARG A 248 6.87 6.40 -8.40
C ARG A 248 7.01 5.90 -6.96
N PRO A 249 6.93 6.77 -5.95
CA PRO A 249 7.12 6.37 -4.55
C PRO A 249 6.17 5.25 -4.12
N TYR A 250 4.97 5.20 -4.70
CA TYR A 250 3.92 4.23 -4.38
C TYR A 250 3.63 3.24 -5.53
N GLY A 251 4.55 3.12 -6.49
CA GLY A 251 4.47 2.17 -7.59
C GLY A 251 3.81 2.66 -8.88
N VAL A 252 2.89 3.61 -8.82
CA VAL A 252 2.36 4.32 -9.99
C VAL A 252 2.38 5.82 -9.71
N GLU A 253 2.60 6.64 -10.74
CA GLU A 253 2.45 8.09 -10.66
C GLU A 253 1.00 8.46 -10.32
N PHE A 254 0.80 9.70 -9.89
CA PHE A 254 -0.51 10.21 -9.53
C PHE A 254 -0.70 11.66 -9.98
N HIS A 255 -1.95 12.00 -10.29
CA HIS A 255 -2.41 13.36 -10.43
C HIS A 255 -2.48 13.99 -9.03
N GLN A 256 -1.89 15.18 -8.90
CA GLN A 256 -2.07 16.00 -7.70
C GLN A 256 -3.32 16.86 -7.87
N LEU A 257 -4.41 16.37 -7.29
CA LEU A 257 -5.69 17.04 -7.15
C LEU A 257 -5.74 17.85 -5.84
N ALA A 258 -6.90 18.47 -5.58
CA ALA A 258 -7.15 19.21 -4.36
C ALA A 258 -7.15 18.25 -3.14
N PRO A 259 -6.29 18.46 -2.13
CA PRO A 259 -6.32 17.68 -0.90
C PRO A 259 -7.50 18.07 0.00
N ASP A 260 -7.76 17.26 1.03
CA ASP A 260 -8.79 17.55 2.02
C ASP A 260 -8.53 18.86 2.77
N ILE A 261 -9.57 19.62 3.07
CA ILE A 261 -9.45 20.88 3.81
C ILE A 261 -8.87 20.68 5.21
N HIS A 262 -9.12 19.55 5.87
CA HIS A 262 -8.53 19.24 7.18
C HIS A 262 -7.00 19.05 7.05
N GLN A 263 -6.57 18.35 6.00
CA GLN A 263 -5.15 18.18 5.65
C GLN A 263 -4.50 19.56 5.41
N GLN A 264 -5.14 20.41 4.60
CA GLN A 264 -4.65 21.76 4.31
C GLN A 264 -4.55 22.64 5.57
N LYS A 265 -5.38 22.38 6.58
CA LYS A 265 -5.34 23.08 7.87
C LYS A 265 -4.30 22.52 8.84
N GLY A 266 -3.67 21.39 8.50
CA GLY A 266 -2.58 20.77 9.26
C GLY A 266 -3.01 19.60 10.14
N MET A 267 -4.21 19.04 9.92
CA MET A 267 -4.62 17.81 10.59
C MET A 267 -3.94 16.60 9.95
N ALA A 268 -3.42 15.72 10.79
CA ALA A 268 -2.90 14.40 10.43
C ALA A 268 -4.04 13.37 10.44
N CYS A 269 -3.82 12.19 9.84
CA CYS A 269 -4.74 11.05 9.91
C CYS A 269 -5.13 10.77 11.37
N ILE A 270 -4.13 10.74 12.26
CA ILE A 270 -4.33 10.46 13.68
C ILE A 270 -5.12 11.54 14.43
N ASP A 271 -5.40 12.70 13.84
CA ASP A 271 -6.26 13.72 14.46
C ASP A 271 -7.73 13.30 14.52
N CYS A 272 -8.16 12.49 13.54
CA CYS A 272 -9.45 11.80 13.54
C CYS A 272 -9.30 10.33 13.99
N HIS A 273 -8.21 9.67 13.60
CA HIS A 273 -7.96 8.25 13.83
C HIS A 273 -7.09 7.99 15.07
N SER A 274 -7.69 8.04 16.26
CA SER A 274 -6.95 8.07 17.54
C SER A 274 -6.28 6.75 17.94
N GLY A 275 -6.55 5.64 17.25
CA GLY A 275 -5.86 4.37 17.41
C GLY A 275 -6.70 3.24 17.98
N GLY A 276 -7.73 3.50 18.80
CA GLY A 276 -8.56 2.41 19.37
C GLY A 276 -9.50 1.74 18.35
N GLU A 277 -9.81 2.40 17.26
CA GLU A 277 -10.46 1.86 16.07
C GLU A 277 -9.47 1.15 15.12
N LEU A 278 -8.20 1.60 15.07
CA LEU A 278 -7.15 1.01 14.21
C LEU A 278 -6.62 -0.29 14.82
N MET A 279 -6.32 -0.24 16.12
CA MET A 279 -5.59 -1.26 16.89
C MET A 279 -6.50 -2.10 17.80
N GLY A 280 -7.82 -1.91 17.72
CA GLY A 280 -8.76 -2.53 18.66
C GLY A 280 -8.92 -1.71 19.93
N GLY A 281 -10.11 -1.78 20.54
CA GLY A 281 -10.52 -0.84 21.58
C GLY A 281 -9.71 -1.00 22.86
N HIS A 282 -8.81 -0.06 23.16
CA HIS A 282 -7.98 -0.04 24.37
C HIS A 282 -8.74 0.29 25.67
N GLY A 283 -10.05 0.05 25.71
CA GLY A 283 -10.99 0.54 26.71
C GLY A 283 -11.75 -0.53 27.49
N GLY A 284 -11.21 -1.73 27.70
CA GLY A 284 -11.91 -2.78 28.44
C GLY A 284 -13.08 -3.38 27.63
N ALA A 285 -13.43 -4.62 27.93
CA ALA A 285 -14.45 -5.36 27.19
C ALA A 285 -15.77 -4.56 27.11
N GLY A 286 -16.24 -4.26 25.90
CA GLY A 286 -17.61 -3.81 25.65
C GLY A 286 -17.82 -2.37 25.13
N LYS A 287 -16.78 -1.53 25.01
CA LYS A 287 -16.94 -0.21 24.35
C LYS A 287 -16.39 -0.24 22.92
N LYS A 288 -17.28 -0.48 21.94
CA LYS A 288 -16.97 -0.10 20.54
C LYS A 288 -16.70 1.40 20.52
N GLU A 289 -15.50 1.83 20.13
CA GLU A 289 -15.25 3.26 19.89
C GLU A 289 -16.25 3.77 18.85
N LYS A 290 -16.89 4.90 19.13
CA LYS A 290 -17.85 5.49 18.21
C LYS A 290 -17.09 6.00 16.98
N ALA A 291 -17.56 5.63 15.80
CA ALA A 291 -17.00 6.14 14.55
C ALA A 291 -16.99 7.68 14.56
N VAL A 292 -15.89 8.26 14.10
CA VAL A 292 -15.79 9.70 13.88
C VAL A 292 -16.79 10.09 12.79
N THR A 293 -17.56 11.14 13.05
CA THR A 293 -18.54 11.66 12.11
C THR A 293 -18.40 13.16 11.98
N CYS A 294 -18.78 13.72 10.82
CA CYS A 294 -18.78 15.16 10.59
C CYS A 294 -19.56 15.91 11.67
N LEU A 295 -20.73 15.37 12.05
CA LEU A 295 -21.62 15.95 13.06
C LEU A 295 -21.04 15.88 14.48
N GLY A 296 -20.13 14.94 14.75
CA GLY A 296 -19.44 14.86 16.03
C GLY A 296 -18.70 16.16 16.38
N CYS A 297 -18.07 16.80 15.40
CA CYS A 297 -17.34 18.06 15.58
C CYS A 297 -18.18 19.27 15.13
N HIS A 298 -18.66 19.27 13.89
CA HIS A 298 -19.33 20.43 13.29
C HIS A 298 -20.76 20.64 13.80
N GLY A 299 -21.41 19.57 14.28
CA GLY A 299 -22.75 19.60 14.87
C GLY A 299 -22.73 19.64 16.40
N TRP A 300 -21.55 19.72 17.02
CA TRP A 300 -21.41 19.73 18.48
C TRP A 300 -22.11 20.94 19.10
N ARG A 301 -22.68 20.75 20.30
CA ARG A 301 -23.37 21.79 21.08
C ARG A 301 -22.93 21.74 22.53
N LYS A 302 -22.94 22.90 23.20
CA LYS A 302 -22.63 23.02 24.62
C LYS A 302 -23.48 22.05 25.44
N GLY A 303 -22.83 21.31 26.34
CA GLY A 303 -23.45 20.26 27.16
C GLY A 303 -23.34 18.84 26.59
N LEU A 304 -22.94 18.68 25.33
CA LEU A 304 -22.62 17.35 24.78
C LEU A 304 -21.17 16.96 25.13
N PRO A 305 -20.90 15.65 25.32
CA PRO A 305 -19.53 15.17 25.51
C PRO A 305 -18.67 15.52 24.30
N LEU A 306 -17.39 15.78 24.55
CA LEU A 306 -16.41 16.00 23.49
C LEU A 306 -16.26 14.73 22.66
N PRO A 307 -16.26 14.81 21.33
CA PRO A 307 -16.26 13.63 20.47
C PRO A 307 -14.88 12.95 20.43
N MET A 308 -13.80 13.68 20.72
CA MET A 308 -12.42 13.19 20.74
C MET A 308 -11.62 13.88 21.85
N ASN A 309 -10.55 13.23 22.32
CA ASN A 309 -9.73 13.72 23.43
C ASN A 309 -8.75 14.86 23.07
N ASN A 310 -8.59 15.19 21.78
CA ASN A 310 -7.80 16.33 21.30
C ASN A 310 -8.66 17.57 21.03
N LEU A 311 -9.90 17.59 21.52
CA LEU A 311 -10.81 18.72 21.42
C LEU A 311 -11.04 19.34 22.80
N GLN A 312 -11.23 20.65 22.84
CA GLN A 312 -11.57 21.39 24.04
C GLN A 312 -12.44 22.60 23.72
N ILE A 313 -13.07 23.19 24.74
CA ILE A 313 -13.89 24.38 24.60
C ILE A 313 -13.04 25.60 24.98
N GLU A 314 -12.88 26.55 24.07
CA GLU A 314 -12.21 27.84 24.30
C GLU A 314 -13.13 28.97 23.83
N ALA A 315 -13.44 29.93 24.70
CA ALA A 315 -14.31 31.06 24.37
C ALA A 315 -15.62 30.66 23.67
N ASP A 316 -16.31 29.64 24.20
CA ASP A 316 -17.54 29.03 23.65
C ASP A 316 -17.41 28.38 22.26
N HIS A 317 -16.19 28.21 21.74
CA HIS A 317 -15.90 27.47 20.51
C HIS A 317 -15.26 26.12 20.80
N LEU A 318 -15.58 25.11 19.99
CA LEU A 318 -14.87 23.85 19.97
C LEU A 318 -13.54 24.03 19.22
N VAL A 319 -12.43 23.71 19.86
CA VAL A 319 -11.07 23.86 19.33
C VAL A 319 -10.34 22.52 19.35
N LEU A 320 -9.82 22.10 18.19
CA LEU A 320 -8.99 20.92 18.03
C LEU A 320 -7.52 21.29 18.20
N THR A 321 -6.76 20.49 18.93
CA THR A 321 -5.30 20.57 18.99
C THR A 321 -4.71 19.41 18.18
N THR A 322 -3.98 19.71 17.11
CA THR A 322 -3.39 18.67 16.25
C THR A 322 -2.34 17.88 17.01
N ARG A 323 -2.32 16.55 16.88
CA ARG A 323 -1.45 15.66 17.65
C ARG A 323 0.03 15.74 17.25
N LEU A 324 0.33 16.03 15.98
CA LEU A 324 1.72 16.10 15.51
C LEU A 324 2.37 17.47 15.72
N THR A 325 1.62 18.57 15.60
CA THR A 325 2.19 19.93 15.60
C THR A 325 1.71 20.82 16.76
N ASN A 326 0.77 20.34 17.57
CA ASN A 326 0.10 21.12 18.64
C ASN A 326 -0.60 22.40 18.16
N LYS A 327 -0.87 22.52 16.86
CA LYS A 327 -1.63 23.63 16.28
C LYS A 327 -3.08 23.58 16.77
N LYS A 328 -3.60 24.73 17.20
CA LYS A 328 -5.00 24.91 17.56
C LYS A 328 -5.83 25.30 16.32
N LEU A 329 -6.96 24.62 16.13
CA LEU A 329 -7.88 24.80 15.02
C LEU A 329 -9.31 24.97 15.55
N VAL A 330 -9.93 26.12 15.28
CA VAL A 330 -11.34 26.35 15.61
C VAL A 330 -12.23 25.52 14.69
N VAL A 331 -13.12 24.72 15.25
CA VAL A 331 -14.05 23.87 14.49
C VAL A 331 -15.21 24.74 13.94
N PRO A 332 -15.37 24.82 12.60
CA PRO A 332 -16.47 25.59 12.00
C PRO A 332 -17.84 25.00 12.33
N GLN A 333 -18.82 25.89 12.53
CA GLN A 333 -20.21 25.52 12.80
C GLN A 333 -21.05 25.48 11.51
N LEU A 334 -22.11 24.68 11.52
CA LEU A 334 -23.04 24.51 10.40
C LEU A 334 -23.98 25.71 10.26
N VAL A 335 -23.52 26.80 9.64
CA VAL A 335 -24.31 28.05 9.55
C VAL A 335 -25.17 28.17 8.29
N HIS A 336 -24.82 27.47 7.21
CA HIS A 336 -25.54 27.60 5.93
C HIS A 336 -26.94 26.93 5.99
N PRO A 337 -28.02 27.55 5.48
CA PRO A 337 -29.38 26.98 5.53
C PRO A 337 -29.53 25.60 4.88
N ALA A 338 -28.68 25.29 3.89
CA ALA A 338 -28.65 23.99 3.21
C ALA A 338 -28.46 22.81 4.20
N HIS A 339 -27.72 23.01 5.30
CA HIS A 339 -27.53 21.95 6.30
C HIS A 339 -28.86 21.50 6.89
N LYS A 340 -29.77 22.44 7.19
CA LYS A 340 -31.11 22.14 7.68
C LYS A 340 -32.02 21.60 6.58
N GLN A 341 -31.94 22.17 5.38
CA GLN A 341 -32.79 21.78 4.25
C GLN A 341 -32.52 20.33 3.78
N TYR A 342 -31.26 19.88 3.82
CA TYR A 342 -30.84 18.59 3.28
C TYR A 342 -30.35 17.58 4.34
N GLU A 343 -30.46 17.89 5.63
CA GLU A 343 -30.03 17.03 6.77
C GLU A 343 -30.51 15.57 6.64
N LYS A 344 -31.77 15.40 6.20
CA LYS A 344 -32.44 14.10 6.05
C LYS A 344 -32.31 13.51 4.64
N LYS A 345 -31.70 14.24 3.71
CA LYS A 345 -31.66 13.87 2.28
C LYS A 345 -30.28 13.41 1.82
N ALA A 346 -29.20 14.01 2.33
CA ALA A 346 -27.85 13.74 1.84
C ALA A 346 -26.83 13.67 2.98
N HIS A 347 -25.86 12.79 2.82
CA HIS A 347 -24.64 12.80 3.62
C HIS A 347 -23.78 14.03 3.25
N CYS A 348 -23.02 14.57 4.21
CA CYS A 348 -22.24 15.79 4.02
C CYS A 348 -21.29 15.71 2.81
N THR A 349 -20.68 14.55 2.57
CA THR A 349 -19.73 14.34 1.48
C THR A 349 -20.33 14.55 0.09
N VAL A 350 -21.63 14.34 -0.10
CA VAL A 350 -22.33 14.62 -1.38
C VAL A 350 -22.09 16.06 -1.83
N CYS A 351 -22.17 17.01 -0.89
CA CYS A 351 -21.95 18.42 -1.19
C CYS A 351 -20.49 18.85 -1.01
N HIS A 352 -19.76 18.24 -0.07
CA HIS A 352 -18.46 18.74 0.38
C HIS A 352 -17.24 18.07 -0.24
N SER A 353 -17.33 16.82 -0.73
CA SER A 353 -16.19 16.15 -1.36
C SER A 353 -15.81 16.86 -2.66
N GLN A 354 -14.57 17.28 -2.84
CA GLN A 354 -14.18 18.00 -4.06
C GLN A 354 -14.21 17.07 -5.28
N TRP A 355 -13.79 15.82 -5.10
CA TRP A 355 -13.72 14.75 -6.10
C TRP A 355 -13.79 13.38 -5.39
N SER A 356 -13.96 12.28 -6.13
CA SER A 356 -13.94 10.93 -5.55
C SER A 356 -13.47 9.90 -6.58
N PHE A 357 -12.84 8.82 -6.13
CA PHE A 357 -12.38 7.75 -7.01
C PHE A 357 -13.55 7.10 -7.78
N ASN A 358 -13.40 6.98 -9.10
CA ASN A 358 -14.32 6.26 -9.97
C ASN A 358 -13.52 5.32 -10.88
N ASP A 359 -13.17 4.15 -10.34
CA ASP A 359 -12.38 3.09 -11.01
C ASP A 359 -13.32 2.01 -11.57
N GLN A 360 -13.89 2.23 -12.75
CA GLN A 360 -14.87 1.31 -13.37
C GLN A 360 -14.18 0.15 -14.08
N GLY A 361 -14.81 -1.02 -14.02
CA GLY A 361 -14.37 -2.24 -14.71
C GLY A 361 -12.94 -2.62 -14.34
N THR A 362 -12.69 -3.02 -13.08
CA THR A 362 -11.37 -3.52 -12.68
C THR A 362 -11.20 -4.94 -13.19
N HIS A 363 -10.42 -5.11 -14.26
CA HIS A 363 -10.12 -6.41 -14.84
C HIS A 363 -8.88 -7.01 -14.18
N LEU A 364 -9.00 -8.26 -13.73
CA LEU A 364 -7.96 -9.01 -13.04
C LEU A 364 -7.78 -10.36 -13.75
N LEU A 365 -6.60 -10.55 -14.33
CA LEU A 365 -6.27 -11.73 -15.11
C LEU A 365 -5.19 -12.53 -14.39
N ARG A 366 -5.52 -13.76 -14.01
CA ARG A 366 -4.54 -14.76 -13.61
C ARG A 366 -4.00 -15.46 -14.85
N ILE A 367 -2.68 -15.47 -15.04
CA ILE A 367 -2.04 -16.10 -16.20
C ILE A 367 -0.76 -16.82 -15.77
N ASP A 368 -0.58 -18.05 -16.24
CA ASP A 368 0.62 -18.84 -15.93
C ASP A 368 1.79 -18.42 -16.85
N ASN A 369 1.52 -18.25 -18.15
CA ASN A 369 2.52 -17.92 -19.19
C ASN A 369 2.14 -16.65 -19.98
N PRO A 370 2.48 -15.44 -19.50
CA PRO A 370 2.15 -14.19 -20.19
C PRO A 370 2.99 -13.98 -21.46
N ASP A 371 2.36 -13.48 -22.52
CA ASP A 371 3.07 -12.92 -23.68
C ASP A 371 3.71 -11.57 -23.31
N HIS A 372 4.94 -11.59 -22.79
CA HIS A 372 5.63 -10.41 -22.26
C HIS A 372 5.59 -9.17 -23.20
N PRO A 373 5.90 -9.28 -24.51
CA PRO A 373 5.74 -8.18 -25.46
C PRO A 373 4.37 -7.49 -25.43
N ALA A 374 3.27 -8.26 -25.33
CA ALA A 374 1.91 -7.71 -25.29
C ALA A 374 1.65 -6.85 -24.04
N TRP A 375 2.38 -7.10 -22.95
CA TRP A 375 2.23 -6.42 -21.67
C TRP A 375 3.26 -5.33 -21.41
N SER A 376 4.20 -5.10 -22.35
CA SER A 376 5.29 -4.13 -22.20
C SER A 376 4.84 -2.69 -21.86
N ARG A 377 3.64 -2.28 -22.32
CA ARG A 377 3.06 -0.96 -22.00
C ARG A 377 2.26 -0.90 -20.70
N LEU A 378 2.04 -2.05 -20.07
CA LEU A 378 1.24 -2.26 -18.85
C LEU A 378 2.06 -2.91 -17.71
N GLY A 379 3.39 -2.95 -17.84
CA GLY A 379 4.29 -3.50 -16.81
C GLY A 379 4.08 -2.87 -15.42
N VAL A 380 3.82 -1.57 -15.41
CA VAL A 380 3.53 -0.80 -14.20
C VAL A 380 2.04 -0.82 -13.89
N GLN A 381 1.70 -1.57 -12.86
CA GLN A 381 0.33 -1.77 -12.40
C GLN A 381 0.26 -1.80 -10.86
N GLY A 382 1.19 -1.08 -10.23
CA GLY A 382 1.27 -0.95 -8.78
C GLY A 382 1.63 -2.24 -8.08
N SER A 383 2.44 -3.12 -8.66
CA SER A 383 3.01 -4.30 -7.99
C SER A 383 4.41 -4.55 -8.52
N ARG A 384 5.41 -4.39 -7.65
CA ARG A 384 6.82 -4.51 -8.05
C ARG A 384 7.15 -5.91 -8.56
N GLU A 385 6.63 -6.95 -7.91
CA GLU A 385 6.87 -8.33 -8.34
C GLU A 385 6.34 -8.62 -9.75
N VAL A 386 5.23 -8.01 -10.14
CA VAL A 386 4.73 -8.21 -11.50
C VAL A 386 5.47 -7.34 -12.51
N GLU A 387 5.75 -6.10 -12.15
CA GLU A 387 6.57 -5.20 -12.97
C GLU A 387 7.92 -5.84 -13.32
N GLU A 388 8.64 -6.36 -12.31
CA GLU A 388 9.92 -7.04 -12.49
C GLU A 388 9.82 -8.24 -13.43
N GLN A 389 8.74 -9.01 -13.37
CA GLN A 389 8.56 -10.20 -14.21
C GLN A 389 8.12 -9.89 -15.63
N LEU A 390 7.40 -8.79 -15.84
CA LEU A 390 7.03 -8.34 -17.17
C LEU A 390 8.22 -7.67 -17.88
N ASP A 391 9.01 -6.88 -17.14
CA ASP A 391 10.14 -6.14 -17.69
C ASP A 391 11.41 -7.01 -17.80
N ASN A 392 11.61 -7.96 -16.87
CA ASN A 392 12.78 -8.83 -16.81
C ASN A 392 12.35 -10.29 -16.58
N PRO A 393 11.78 -10.96 -17.60
CA PRO A 393 11.28 -12.33 -17.46
C PRO A 393 12.37 -13.31 -17.06
N ALA A 394 12.15 -14.04 -15.96
CA ALA A 394 13.08 -15.04 -15.47
C ALA A 394 12.99 -16.34 -16.30
N PRO A 395 14.11 -17.04 -16.57
CA PRO A 395 14.09 -18.34 -17.26
C PRO A 395 13.26 -19.42 -16.55
N THR A 396 13.03 -19.25 -15.25
CA THR A 396 12.28 -20.17 -14.39
C THR A 396 10.76 -20.04 -14.54
N GLY A 397 10.28 -19.12 -15.39
CA GLY A 397 8.85 -18.82 -15.55
C GLY A 397 8.36 -17.78 -14.55
N THR A 398 7.04 -17.55 -14.57
CA THR A 398 6.40 -16.59 -13.67
C THR A 398 6.33 -17.11 -12.24
N SER A 399 6.25 -16.21 -11.27
CA SER A 399 6.22 -16.54 -9.85
C SER A 399 5.66 -15.38 -9.02
N LEU A 400 4.47 -15.55 -8.43
CA LEU A 400 3.94 -14.61 -7.43
C LEU A 400 3.91 -15.21 -6.04
N ARG A 401 4.43 -14.43 -5.07
CA ARG A 401 4.41 -14.82 -3.67
C ARG A 401 3.04 -14.63 -3.05
N ASP A 402 2.63 -15.63 -2.30
CA ASP A 402 1.58 -15.58 -1.32
C ASP A 402 1.93 -14.57 -0.21
N LYS A 403 1.08 -13.57 0.04
CA LYS A 403 1.38 -12.46 0.98
C LYS A 403 1.15 -12.82 2.45
N ILE A 404 0.70 -14.04 2.72
CA ILE A 404 0.48 -14.56 4.07
C ILE A 404 1.57 -15.59 4.40
N THR A 405 1.82 -16.56 3.52
CA THR A 405 2.78 -17.66 3.78
C THR A 405 4.16 -17.44 3.16
N GLY A 406 4.29 -16.52 2.20
CA GLY A 406 5.51 -16.30 1.42
C GLY A 406 5.75 -17.33 0.31
N THR A 407 4.91 -18.36 0.19
CA THR A 407 5.05 -19.42 -0.82
C THR A 407 4.84 -18.88 -2.23
N SER A 408 5.72 -19.26 -3.16
CA SER A 408 5.62 -18.86 -4.57
C SER A 408 4.63 -19.75 -5.34
N SER A 409 3.97 -19.19 -6.36
CA SER A 409 3.12 -19.92 -7.32
C SER A 409 3.47 -19.51 -8.75
N PRO A 410 3.45 -20.46 -9.71
CA PRO A 410 3.82 -20.20 -11.10
C PRO A 410 2.72 -19.46 -11.88
N SER A 411 2.37 -18.26 -11.42
CA SER A 411 1.36 -17.42 -12.07
C SER A 411 1.57 -15.95 -11.78
N LEU A 412 1.04 -15.10 -12.68
CA LEU A 412 0.89 -13.67 -12.48
C LEU A 412 -0.57 -13.28 -12.35
N TRP A 413 -0.81 -12.25 -11.54
CA TRP A 413 -2.06 -11.50 -11.51
C TRP A 413 -1.85 -10.14 -12.14
N LEU A 414 -2.40 -9.97 -13.33
CA LEU A 414 -2.42 -8.73 -14.10
C LEU A 414 -3.69 -7.94 -13.80
N LYS A 415 -3.63 -6.62 -13.93
CA LYS A 415 -4.68 -5.69 -13.57
C LYS A 415 -4.82 -4.60 -14.63
N GLY A 416 -6.06 -4.31 -15.01
CA GLY A 416 -6.43 -3.18 -15.86
C GLY A 416 -7.74 -2.55 -15.40
N TYR A 417 -8.12 -1.45 -16.05
CA TYR A 417 -9.38 -0.77 -15.81
C TYR A 417 -10.07 -0.42 -17.13
N GLU A 418 -11.40 -0.41 -17.15
CA GLU A 418 -12.19 0.10 -18.27
C GLU A 418 -12.13 1.64 -18.31
N LEU A 419 -12.34 2.29 -17.16
CA LEU A 419 -12.34 3.75 -17.05
C LEU A 419 -11.97 4.20 -15.65
N ARG A 420 -11.08 5.18 -15.54
CA ARG A 420 -10.74 5.83 -14.26
C ARG A 420 -10.98 7.33 -14.34
N ARG A 421 -11.82 7.88 -13.47
CA ARG A 421 -12.13 9.32 -13.39
C ARG A 421 -12.30 9.78 -11.94
N TRP A 422 -12.38 11.09 -11.71
CA TRP A 422 -12.53 11.66 -10.35
C TRP A 422 -13.53 12.82 -10.25
N GLU A 423 -13.82 13.46 -11.38
CA GLU A 423 -14.51 14.75 -11.49
C GLU A 423 -15.98 14.65 -11.09
N SER A 424 -16.61 13.51 -11.39
CA SER A 424 -18.02 13.24 -11.13
C SER A 424 -18.16 12.07 -10.15
N PRO A 425 -18.28 12.35 -8.83
CA PRO A 425 -18.60 11.33 -7.86
C PRO A 425 -19.88 10.57 -8.24
N LEU A 426 -19.88 9.26 -8.02
CA LEU A 426 -21.08 8.45 -8.15
C LEU A 426 -21.95 8.63 -6.91
N ILE A 427 -23.25 8.84 -7.10
CA ILE A 427 -24.19 9.23 -6.06
C ILE A 427 -25.40 8.31 -6.12
N GLY A 428 -25.72 7.72 -4.98
CA GLY A 428 -26.80 6.77 -4.83
C GLY A 428 -27.48 6.89 -3.47
N VAL A 429 -28.57 6.16 -3.30
CA VAL A 429 -29.23 6.05 -1.99
C VAL A 429 -28.51 4.99 -1.17
N GLY A 430 -27.96 5.39 -0.03
CA GLY A 430 -27.29 4.50 0.90
C GLY A 430 -28.26 3.76 1.84
N PRO A 431 -27.75 2.87 2.70
CA PRO A 431 -28.56 2.06 3.61
C PRO A 431 -29.41 2.87 4.61
N ASP A 432 -29.02 4.11 4.90
CA ASP A 432 -29.74 5.03 5.79
C ASP A 432 -30.85 5.84 5.06
N GLY A 433 -31.09 5.54 3.78
CA GLY A 433 -32.07 6.24 2.93
C GLY A 433 -31.63 7.62 2.45
N LYS A 434 -30.40 8.05 2.75
CA LYS A 434 -29.83 9.32 2.28
C LYS A 434 -29.00 9.14 1.02
N LEU A 435 -28.71 10.23 0.33
CA LEU A 435 -27.72 10.24 -0.74
C LEU A 435 -26.31 10.10 -0.15
N HIS A 436 -25.53 9.18 -0.71
CA HIS A 436 -24.11 8.97 -0.42
C HIS A 436 -23.30 8.98 -1.70
N ILE A 437 -21.99 9.21 -1.56
CA ILE A 437 -21.05 8.94 -2.63
C ILE A 437 -20.75 7.43 -2.64
N PHE A 438 -20.59 6.85 -3.82
CA PHE A 438 -20.32 5.43 -4.03
C PHE A 438 -19.01 5.24 -4.80
N ARG A 439 -18.40 4.07 -4.62
CA ARG A 439 -17.29 3.59 -5.44
C ARG A 439 -17.61 2.24 -6.06
N PRO A 440 -17.14 1.96 -7.29
CA PRO A 440 -17.24 0.65 -7.94
C PRO A 440 -16.28 -0.40 -7.33
N VAL A 441 -16.28 -0.57 -6.00
CA VAL A 441 -15.31 -1.41 -5.27
C VAL A 441 -15.39 -2.88 -5.70
N LEU A 442 -16.59 -3.36 -5.99
CA LEU A 442 -16.87 -4.73 -6.43
C LEU A 442 -17.11 -4.83 -7.94
N ASP A 443 -16.80 -3.79 -8.71
CA ASP A 443 -16.76 -3.88 -10.18
C ASP A 443 -15.49 -4.59 -10.64
N LEU A 444 -15.31 -5.81 -10.11
CA LEU A 444 -14.20 -6.71 -10.36
C LEU A 444 -14.62 -7.71 -11.43
N HIS A 445 -13.72 -7.95 -12.37
CA HIS A 445 -13.88 -8.90 -13.46
C HIS A 445 -12.70 -9.87 -13.45
N LEU A 446 -12.94 -11.13 -13.09
CA LEU A 446 -11.88 -12.13 -12.93
C LEU A 446 -11.79 -13.00 -14.19
N SER A 447 -10.56 -13.24 -14.64
CA SER A 447 -10.28 -14.16 -15.74
C SER A 447 -9.07 -15.01 -15.40
N MET A 448 -9.00 -16.20 -15.99
CA MET A 448 -7.89 -17.12 -15.78
C MET A 448 -7.52 -17.83 -17.09
N VAL A 449 -6.23 -17.81 -17.39
CA VAL A 449 -5.61 -18.56 -18.49
C VAL A 449 -4.54 -19.47 -17.89
N ASP A 450 -4.59 -20.76 -18.21
CA ASP A 450 -3.63 -21.75 -17.71
C ASP A 450 -2.33 -21.80 -18.53
N ALA A 451 -1.43 -22.71 -18.15
CA ALA A 451 -0.14 -22.90 -18.80
C ALA A 451 -0.23 -23.30 -20.29
N ASP A 452 -1.33 -23.92 -20.72
CA ASP A 452 -1.58 -24.37 -22.09
C ASP A 452 -2.28 -23.28 -22.95
N ASN A 453 -2.45 -22.07 -22.40
CA ASN A 453 -3.22 -20.96 -22.97
C ASN A 453 -4.72 -21.24 -23.11
N THR A 454 -5.26 -22.15 -22.29
CA THR A 454 -6.70 -22.40 -22.22
C THR A 454 -7.36 -21.38 -21.30
N VAL A 455 -8.43 -20.75 -21.76
CA VAL A 455 -9.26 -19.87 -20.94
C VAL A 455 -10.12 -20.72 -20.01
N ILE A 456 -9.84 -20.68 -18.72
CA ILE A 456 -10.58 -21.41 -17.68
C ILE A 456 -11.76 -20.59 -17.17
N PHE A 457 -11.54 -19.29 -16.97
CA PHE A 457 -12.56 -18.33 -16.58
C PHE A 457 -12.46 -17.09 -17.47
N ASP A 458 -13.59 -16.67 -18.01
CA ASP A 458 -13.71 -15.49 -18.86
C ASP A 458 -14.65 -14.47 -18.21
N ASN A 459 -14.09 -13.32 -17.85
CA ASN A 459 -14.81 -12.14 -17.38
C ASN A 459 -15.88 -12.40 -16.29
N LEU A 460 -15.55 -13.15 -15.25
CA LEU A 460 -16.42 -13.37 -14.10
C LEU A 460 -16.64 -12.05 -13.34
N GLY A 461 -17.85 -11.50 -13.44
CA GLY A 461 -18.25 -10.27 -12.76
C GLY A 461 -19.20 -10.52 -11.59
N VAL A 462 -19.33 -9.52 -10.72
CA VAL A 462 -20.32 -9.53 -9.63
C VAL A 462 -21.69 -9.14 -10.17
N GLU A 463 -22.68 -10.00 -9.94
CA GLU A 463 -24.07 -9.80 -10.36
C GLU A 463 -25.06 -9.80 -9.17
N PRO A 464 -26.16 -9.02 -9.24
CA PRO A 464 -26.45 -7.98 -10.24
C PRO A 464 -25.48 -6.79 -10.18
N ARG A 465 -25.32 -6.07 -11.30
CA ARG A 465 -24.42 -4.89 -11.43
C ARG A 465 -24.53 -3.86 -10.29
N GLN A 466 -25.69 -3.73 -9.66
CA GLN A 466 -25.89 -2.80 -8.53
C GLN A 466 -25.01 -3.15 -7.31
N HIS A 467 -24.72 -4.44 -7.10
CA HIS A 467 -23.86 -4.91 -6.00
C HIS A 467 -22.39 -4.55 -6.18
N ARG A 468 -22.01 -4.05 -7.36
CA ARG A 468 -20.64 -3.62 -7.66
C ARG A 468 -20.27 -2.30 -6.96
N TYR A 469 -21.27 -1.50 -6.60
CA TYR A 469 -21.09 -0.16 -6.03
C TYR A 469 -21.35 -0.16 -4.53
N LEU A 470 -20.40 0.37 -3.75
CA LEU A 470 -20.51 0.47 -2.31
C LEU A 470 -20.44 1.92 -1.83
N PRO A 471 -21.20 2.29 -0.78
CA PRO A 471 -21.06 3.60 -0.16
C PRO A 471 -19.62 3.89 0.25
N TYR A 472 -19.19 5.12 0.04
CA TYR A 472 -17.85 5.59 0.31
C TYR A 472 -17.89 6.99 0.93
N THR A 473 -16.96 7.23 1.85
CA THR A 473 -16.73 8.54 2.46
C THR A 473 -15.40 9.08 1.92
N PRO A 474 -15.41 9.91 0.86
CA PRO A 474 -14.19 10.49 0.32
C PRO A 474 -13.55 11.42 1.35
N HIS A 475 -12.24 11.29 1.51
CA HIS A 475 -11.43 12.19 2.32
C HIS A 475 -10.93 13.33 1.43
N THR A 476 -11.86 14.00 0.77
CA THR A 476 -11.59 15.13 -0.13
C THR A 476 -12.49 16.31 0.25
N ALA A 477 -12.86 16.40 1.52
CA ALA A 477 -13.78 17.41 2.00
C ALA A 477 -13.23 18.81 1.71
N GLY A 478 -14.10 19.70 1.26
CA GLY A 478 -13.80 21.09 0.99
C GLY A 478 -15.04 21.96 1.13
N LYS A 479 -14.94 23.20 0.68
CA LYS A 479 -16.12 24.06 0.57
C LYS A 479 -17.05 23.46 -0.48
N ALA A 480 -18.34 23.39 -0.18
CA ALA A 480 -19.32 22.99 -1.17
C ALA A 480 -19.26 23.96 -2.37
N GLY A 481 -19.20 23.41 -3.58
CA GLY A 481 -19.15 24.21 -4.80
C GLY A 481 -20.48 24.95 -5.05
N ALA A 482 -20.46 25.98 -5.90
CA ALA A 482 -21.67 26.76 -6.22
C ALA A 482 -22.82 25.89 -6.78
N PHE A 483 -22.48 24.78 -7.43
CA PHE A 483 -23.41 23.83 -8.05
C PHE A 483 -23.67 22.57 -7.19
N PHE A 484 -23.46 22.63 -5.88
CA PHE A 484 -23.64 21.45 -5.00
C PHE A 484 -25.03 20.82 -5.12
N THR A 485 -26.06 21.59 -5.50
CA THR A 485 -27.42 21.10 -5.71
C THR A 485 -27.53 20.10 -6.85
N GLU A 486 -26.65 20.16 -7.85
CA GLU A 486 -26.62 19.19 -8.95
C GLU A 486 -26.24 17.79 -8.46
N ARG A 487 -25.43 17.73 -7.39
CA ARG A 487 -25.04 16.47 -6.72
C ARG A 487 -26.14 15.87 -5.85
N LEU A 488 -27.29 16.54 -5.71
CA LEU A 488 -28.45 15.99 -5.01
C LEU A 488 -29.33 15.11 -5.92
N LYS A 489 -28.84 14.77 -7.12
CA LYS A 489 -29.47 13.84 -8.04
C LYS A 489 -28.63 12.55 -8.11
N PRO A 490 -29.20 11.37 -7.85
CA PRO A 490 -28.50 10.11 -8.07
C PRO A 490 -28.04 9.96 -9.53
N ASN A 491 -26.86 9.38 -9.71
CA ASN A 491 -26.27 9.10 -11.02
C ASN A 491 -25.56 7.73 -11.06
N LEU A 492 -25.85 6.85 -10.09
CA LEU A 492 -25.33 5.49 -10.11
C LEU A 492 -25.74 4.75 -11.40
N PRO A 493 -24.82 4.00 -12.04
CA PRO A 493 -25.15 3.19 -13.19
C PRO A 493 -26.25 2.18 -12.85
N THR A 494 -27.36 2.23 -13.59
CA THR A 494 -28.40 1.20 -13.55
C THR A 494 -28.00 0.05 -14.47
N GLU A 495 -28.66 -1.11 -14.33
CA GLU A 495 -28.55 -2.18 -15.32
C GLU A 495 -28.83 -1.59 -16.71
N ARG A 496 -27.89 -1.74 -17.65
CA ARG A 496 -28.25 -1.65 -19.06
C ARG A 496 -28.99 -2.95 -19.34
N GLN A 497 -30.27 -2.86 -19.69
CA GLN A 497 -30.89 -3.98 -20.38
C GLN A 497 -30.04 -4.27 -21.63
N PRO A 498 -29.75 -5.55 -21.92
CA PRO A 498 -28.89 -5.96 -23.02
C PRO A 498 -29.33 -5.36 -24.37
#